data_AF-A0A1D7TSS0-F1
#
_entry.id   AF-A0A1D7TSS0-F1
#
_cell.length_a   1.000
_cell.length_b   1.000
_cell.length_c   1.000
_cell.angle_alpha   90.00
_cell.angle_beta   90.00
_cell.angle_gamma   90.00
#
_symmetry.space_group_name_H-M   'P 1'
#
loop_
_entity.id
_entity.type
_entity.pdbx_description
1 polymer ?
#
loop_
_entity_poly.entity_id
_entity_poly.type
_entity_poly.pdbx_seq_one_letter_code
_entity_poly.pdbx_strand_id
1 'polypeptide(L)'
;MNELTEFEQDNIALFKDLKLLDDNIKELQDKQKKYKDELLKQMEQYNVKSIDNDFVKVTYVAPTQSTSVDLKTFKEKEPEEYDMLLNDYPKVINRKGYVRIKVK
;
A
#
# COMPACT_ATOMS: atom_id res chain seq x y z
N MET A 1 9.16 31.99 23.25
CA MET A 1 9.24 30.61 22.73
C MET A 1 8.51 30.62 21.39
N ASN A 2 9.09 30.05 20.34
CA ASN A 2 8.46 30.08 19.02
C ASN A 2 7.33 29.05 18.99
N GLU A 3 6.17 29.38 18.43
CA GLU A 3 4.99 28.49 18.35
C GLU A 3 5.34 27.11 17.73
N LEU A 4 6.30 27.08 16.81
CA LEU A 4 6.84 25.84 16.22
C LEU A 4 7.57 24.96 17.25
N THR A 5 8.33 25.57 18.16
CA THR A 5 9.09 24.81 19.18
C THR A 5 8.19 24.23 20.26
N GLU A 6 7.09 24.91 20.58
CA GLU A 6 6.06 24.40 21.50
C GLU A 6 5.29 23.26 20.84
N PHE A 7 4.88 23.41 19.58
CA PHE A 7 4.24 22.34 18.81
C PHE A 7 5.13 21.11 18.67
N GLU A 8 6.42 21.29 18.38
CA GLU A 8 7.36 20.16 18.32
C GLU A 8 7.43 19.46 19.67
N GLN A 9 7.64 20.19 20.77
CA GLN A 9 7.75 19.63 22.12
C GLN A 9 6.50 18.86 22.55
N ASP A 10 5.31 19.41 22.29
CA ASP A 10 4.03 18.80 22.61
C ASP A 10 3.81 17.48 21.84
N ASN A 11 4.38 17.36 20.64
CA ASN A 11 4.21 16.21 19.76
C ASN A 11 5.42 15.26 19.71
N ILE A 12 6.49 15.48 20.50
CA ILE A 12 7.67 14.58 20.56
C ILE A 12 7.25 13.15 20.88
N ALA A 13 6.32 12.96 21.82
CA ALA A 13 5.82 11.63 22.19
C ALA A 13 5.12 10.96 21.00
N LEU A 14 4.25 11.71 20.31
CA LEU A 14 3.53 11.26 19.12
C LEU A 14 4.52 10.86 18.00
N PHE A 15 5.59 11.63 17.77
CA PHE A 15 6.60 11.30 16.77
C PHE A 15 7.39 10.03 17.10
N LYS A 16 7.71 9.81 18.39
CA LYS A 16 8.38 8.57 18.83
C LYS A 16 7.48 7.35 18.65
N ASP A 17 6.21 7.46 19.04
CA ASP A 17 5.24 6.37 18.91
C ASP A 17 4.99 6.03 17.43
N LEU A 18 4.91 7.04 16.57
CA LEU A 18 4.78 6.84 15.12
C LEU A 18 5.98 6.13 14.52
N LYS A 19 7.21 6.44 14.97
CA LYS A 19 8.41 5.74 14.51
C LYS A 19 8.40 4.27 14.93
N LEU A 20 8.09 4.01 16.20
CA LEU A 20 7.99 2.64 16.72
C LEU A 20 6.90 1.84 15.98
N LEU A 21 5.77 2.48 15.68
CA LEU A 21 4.68 1.88 14.94
C LEU A 21 5.08 1.54 13.49
N ASP A 22 5.81 2.43 12.81
CA ASP A 22 6.32 2.17 11.45
C ASP A 22 7.32 1.00 11.41
N ASP A 23 8.22 0.91 12.39
CA ASP A 23 9.18 -0.18 12.50
C ASP A 23 8.47 -1.52 12.79
N ASN A 24 7.49 -1.53 13.70
CA ASN A 24 6.65 -2.70 13.96
C ASN A 24 5.85 -3.14 12.73
N ILE A 25 5.30 -2.19 11.96
CA ILE A 25 4.60 -2.50 10.71
C ILE A 25 5.53 -3.19 9.72
N LYS A 26 6.76 -2.70 9.54
CA LYS A 26 7.75 -3.33 8.65
C LYS A 26 8.05 -4.76 9.09
N GLU A 27 8.30 -4.97 10.37
CA GLU A 27 8.55 -6.32 10.90
C GLU A 27 7.36 -7.27 10.70
N LEU A 28 6.15 -6.79 10.94
CA LEU A 28 4.92 -7.57 10.74
C LEU A 28 4.67 -7.86 9.27
N GLN A 29 4.93 -6.92 8.37
CA GLN A 29 4.84 -7.12 6.92
C GLN A 29 5.86 -8.16 6.44
N ASP A 30 7.09 -8.11 6.94
CA ASP A 30 8.12 -9.09 6.61
C ASP A 30 7.74 -10.50 7.10
N LYS A 31 7.24 -10.62 8.34
CA LYS A 31 6.72 -11.89 8.87
C LYS A 31 5.54 -12.39 8.05
N GLN A 32 4.59 -11.51 7.72
CA GLN A 32 3.43 -11.87 6.90
C GLN A 32 3.85 -12.36 5.51
N LYS A 33 4.85 -11.72 4.89
CA LYS A 33 5.38 -12.15 3.60
C LYS A 33 6.05 -13.52 3.69
N LYS A 34 6.91 -13.74 4.70
CA LYS A 34 7.54 -15.04 4.95
C LYS A 34 6.51 -16.16 5.11
N TYR A 35 5.48 -15.95 5.93
CA TYR A 35 4.43 -16.95 6.12
C TYR A 35 3.62 -17.20 4.86
N LYS A 36 3.34 -16.18 4.05
CA LYS A 36 2.68 -16.37 2.75
C LYS A 36 3.55 -17.16 1.78
N ASP A 37 4.85 -16.88 1.73
CA ASP A 37 5.79 -17.59 0.86
C ASP A 37 5.96 -19.05 1.31
N GLU A 38 6.03 -19.30 2.62
CA GLU A 38 6.06 -20.65 3.20
C GLU A 38 4.78 -21.42 2.90
N LEU A 39 3.60 -20.79 3.10
CA LEU A 39 2.31 -21.39 2.76
C LEU A 39 2.20 -21.67 1.26
N LEU A 40 2.67 -20.77 0.40
CA LEU A 40 2.65 -20.97 -1.05
C LEU A 40 3.53 -22.19 -1.44
N LYS A 41 4.74 -22.29 -0.90
CA LYS A 41 5.62 -23.46 -1.11
C LYS A 41 4.98 -24.76 -0.62
N GLN A 42 4.36 -24.73 0.56
CA GLN A 42 3.66 -25.90 1.10
C GLN A 42 2.44 -26.27 0.24
N MET A 43 1.63 -25.29 -0.18
CA MET A 43 0.49 -25.53 -1.06
C MET A 43 0.91 -26.11 -2.42
N GLU A 44 2.05 -25.67 -2.97
CA GLU A 44 2.64 -26.24 -4.19
C GLU A 44 3.16 -27.67 -3.97
N GLN A 45 3.87 -27.92 -2.87
CA GLN A 45 4.39 -29.26 -2.53
C GLN A 45 3.28 -30.29 -2.31
N TYR A 46 2.19 -29.89 -1.64
CA TYR A 46 1.07 -30.77 -1.32
C TYR A 46 -0.06 -30.71 -2.36
N ASN A 47 0.09 -29.95 -3.46
CA ASN A 47 -0.93 -29.73 -4.50
C ASN A 47 -2.30 -29.30 -3.94
N VAL A 48 -2.30 -28.52 -2.86
CA VAL A 48 -3.54 -28.11 -2.20
C VAL A 48 -4.08 -26.85 -2.85
N LYS A 49 -5.24 -26.95 -3.51
CA LYS A 49 -5.89 -25.82 -4.21
C LYS A 49 -6.57 -24.84 -3.24
N SER A 50 -7.12 -25.35 -2.14
CA SER A 50 -7.78 -24.54 -1.12
C SER A 50 -7.79 -25.27 0.22
N ILE A 51 -7.47 -24.57 1.29
CA ILE A 51 -7.65 -25.02 2.69
C ILE A 51 -8.67 -24.10 3.32
N ASP A 52 -9.68 -24.68 3.97
CA ASP A 52 -10.66 -23.96 4.77
C ASP A 52 -10.66 -24.58 6.17
N ASN A 53 -10.01 -23.90 7.11
CA ASN A 53 -9.92 -24.29 8.52
C ASN A 53 -10.47 -23.16 9.38
N ASP A 54 -10.81 -23.44 10.64
CA ASP A 54 -11.40 -22.50 11.60
C ASP A 54 -10.59 -21.19 11.82
N PHE A 55 -9.31 -21.19 11.44
CA PHE A 55 -8.41 -20.04 11.58
C PHE A 55 -8.22 -19.25 10.29
N VAL A 56 -8.18 -19.90 9.12
CA VAL A 56 -7.85 -19.25 7.85
C VAL A 56 -8.41 -20.03 6.65
N LYS A 57 -8.93 -19.28 5.69
CA LYS A 57 -9.26 -19.75 4.34
C LYS A 57 -8.15 -19.33 3.39
N VAL A 58 -7.36 -20.29 2.91
CA VAL A 58 -6.23 -20.04 1.99
C VAL A 58 -6.54 -20.69 0.66
N THR A 59 -6.63 -19.89 -0.40
CA THR A 59 -6.83 -20.37 -1.78
C THR A 59 -5.58 -20.07 -2.60
N TYR A 60 -5.05 -21.08 -3.27
CA TYR A 60 -3.95 -20.88 -4.20
C TYR A 60 -4.49 -20.21 -5.47
N VAL A 61 -4.10 -18.96 -5.70
CA VAL A 61 -4.45 -18.23 -6.92
C VAL A 61 -3.23 -18.23 -7.82
N ALA A 62 -3.33 -18.91 -8.95
CA ALA A 62 -2.29 -18.93 -9.96
C ALA A 62 -1.96 -17.49 -10.43
N PRO A 63 -0.70 -17.22 -10.85
CA PRO A 63 -0.31 -15.92 -11.35
C PRO A 63 -1.23 -15.51 -12.51
N THR A 64 -2.07 -14.51 -12.27
CA THR A 64 -3.01 -13.98 -13.25
C THR A 64 -2.46 -12.64 -13.72
N GLN A 65 -2.36 -12.45 -15.04
CA GLN A 65 -1.97 -11.16 -15.59
C GLN A 65 -3.23 -10.31 -15.75
N SER A 66 -3.25 -9.17 -15.07
CA SER A 66 -4.27 -8.13 -15.28
C SER A 66 -3.70 -7.07 -16.19
N THR A 67 -4.29 -6.88 -17.36
CA THR A 67 -3.92 -5.81 -18.28
C THR A 67 -4.71 -4.55 -17.92
N SER A 68 -4.02 -3.52 -17.44
CA SER A 68 -4.58 -2.20 -17.19
C SER A 68 -3.92 -1.19 -18.12
N VAL A 69 -4.66 -0.15 -18.48
CA VAL A 69 -4.10 1.00 -19.21
C VAL A 69 -3.12 1.72 -18.29
N ASP A 70 -1.89 1.92 -18.76
CA ASP A 70 -0.90 2.72 -18.06
C ASP A 70 -1.05 4.19 -18.45
N LEU A 71 -1.79 4.92 -17.63
CA LEU A 71 -2.08 6.34 -17.85
C LEU A 71 -0.82 7.22 -17.75
N LYS A 72 0.28 6.76 -17.15
CA LYS A 72 1.53 7.53 -17.10
C LYS A 72 2.21 7.54 -18.46
N THR A 73 2.39 6.36 -19.06
CA THR A 73 2.98 6.27 -20.39
C THR A 73 2.07 6.86 -21.46
N PHE A 74 0.74 6.75 -21.31
CA PHE A 74 -0.22 7.43 -22.18
C PHE A 74 -0.06 8.96 -22.11
N LYS A 75 0.03 9.54 -20.92
CA LYS A 75 0.26 10.99 -20.76
C LYS A 75 1.60 11.46 -21.34
N GLU A 76 2.67 10.67 -21.22
CA GLU A 76 3.99 11.01 -21.74
C GLU A 76 4.08 10.92 -23.27
N LYS A 77 3.40 9.94 -23.87
CA LYS A 77 3.44 9.69 -25.32
C LYS A 77 2.40 10.49 -26.09
N GLU A 78 1.21 10.67 -25.52
CA GLU A 78 0.03 11.27 -26.15
C GLU A 78 -0.61 12.29 -25.18
N PRO A 79 0.08 13.40 -24.90
CA PRO A 79 -0.41 14.41 -23.95
C PRO A 79 -1.70 15.09 -24.42
N GLU A 80 -1.87 15.32 -25.74
CA GLU A 80 -3.08 15.95 -26.28
C GLU A 80 -4.33 15.07 -26.09
N GLU A 81 -4.22 13.76 -26.31
CA GLU A 81 -5.34 12.83 -26.12
C GLU A 81 -5.65 12.63 -24.63
N TYR A 82 -4.61 12.63 -23.77
CA TYR A 82 -4.80 12.61 -22.33
C TYR A 82 -5.56 13.84 -21.83
N ASP A 83 -5.22 15.03 -22.32
CA ASP A 83 -5.89 16.28 -21.94
C ASP A 83 -7.33 16.33 -22.47
N MET A 84 -7.59 15.80 -23.67
CA MET A 84 -8.95 15.64 -24.20
C MET A 84 -9.78 14.69 -23.32
N LEU A 85 -9.22 13.54 -22.95
CA LEU A 85 -9.89 12.56 -22.07
C LEU A 85 -10.20 13.15 -20.70
N LEU A 86 -9.30 13.97 -20.14
CA LEU A 86 -9.49 14.63 -18.85
C LEU A 86 -10.58 15.71 -18.91
N ASN A 87 -10.72 16.40 -20.04
CA ASN A 87 -11.78 17.38 -20.26
C ASN A 87 -13.15 16.73 -20.48
N ASP A 88 -13.22 15.62 -21.21
CA ASP A 88 -14.48 14.91 -21.50
C ASP A 88 -14.98 14.09 -20.30
N TYR A 89 -14.06 13.52 -19.51
CA TYR A 89 -14.39 12.67 -18.36
C TYR A 89 -13.67 13.11 -17.06
N PRO A 90 -13.90 14.33 -16.57
CA PRO A 90 -13.23 14.83 -15.39
C PRO A 90 -13.73 14.12 -14.13
N LYS A 91 -12.89 13.28 -13.54
CA LYS A 91 -13.15 12.72 -12.20
C LYS A 91 -12.52 13.61 -11.13
N VAL A 92 -13.30 14.54 -10.60
CA VAL A 92 -12.88 15.39 -9.47
C VAL A 92 -12.97 14.59 -8.17
N ILE A 93 -11.81 14.31 -7.55
CA ILE A 93 -11.73 13.64 -6.25
C ILE A 93 -11.37 14.68 -5.19
N ASN A 94 -12.36 15.10 -4.39
CA ASN A 94 -12.11 15.96 -3.25
C ASN A 94 -11.41 15.16 -2.15
N ARG A 95 -10.13 15.48 -1.89
CA ARG A 95 -9.36 14.87 -0.80
C ARG A 95 -9.27 15.86 0.36
N LYS A 96 -9.55 15.38 1.57
CA LYS A 96 -9.33 16.15 2.80
C LYS A 96 -7.82 16.40 2.97
N GLY A 97 -7.46 17.51 3.62
CA GLY A 97 -6.07 17.75 4.02
C GLY A 97 -5.57 16.58 4.87
N TYR A 98 -4.38 16.08 4.56
CA TYR A 98 -3.74 15.00 5.30
C TYR A 98 -2.30 15.35 5.60
N VAL A 99 -1.79 14.87 6.72
CA VAL A 99 -0.38 15.01 7.11
C VAL A 99 0.42 13.91 6.43
N ARG A 100 1.45 14.28 5.67
CA ARG A 100 2.40 13.32 5.07
C ARG A 100 3.60 13.19 6.00
N ILE A 101 3.71 12.05 6.68
CA ILE A 101 4.83 11.76 7.58
C ILE A 101 5.87 10.95 6.82
N LYS A 102 7.10 11.44 6.77
CA LYS A 102 8.26 10.70 6.24
C LYS A 102 9.20 10.43 7.40
N VAL A 103 9.16 9.20 7.91
CA VAL A 103 10.08 8.73 8.96
C VAL A 103 11.50 8.70 8.37
N LYS A 104 12.47 9.28 9.10
CA LYS A 104 13.90 9.18 8.80
C LYS A 104 14.55 8.03 9.56
#